data_AF-A0A412B9I5-F1
#
_entry.id   AF-A0A412B9I5-F1
#
_cell.length_a   1.000
_cell.length_b   1.000
_cell.length_c   1.000
_cell.angle_alpha   90.00
_cell.angle_beta   90.00
_cell.angle_gamma   90.00
#
_symmetry.space_group_name_H-M   'P 1'
#
loop_
_entity.id
_entity.type
_entity.pdbx_description
1 polymer ?
#
loop_
_entity_poly.entity_id
_entity_poly.type
_entity_poly.pdbx_seq_one_letter_code
_entity_poly.pdbx_strand_id
1 'polypeptide(L)'
;MKRTIIHTSAAIALLLGIAACTQDEAGFLQEGAEGTPIVFTATGLNPAATAIANTRSTVDGDWEGVQSVAVLMDGTVKAYDVTLTTADPASATLTSTDPHYWTNRKDITVTAWWPYTAGETTPSAVKVKANQSARKDFEGSDLIVADGQTVTYGSPTLRFTHRTARVTIVLTDYTEGLASVRLTGLSTEGGNPAEITPYDKGSNTYTALVAPQSVVAGTAFITCTFTNGKTFVYKMKNATDWQAGGEYTYTVSLTAAKDPGYTIEGNGSYTVTSADGLMHVADLVNGGKTDINITLDKNIDLTGKGWTPIGTSFDNSYKGTFDGGGHTITGLAVTTNDQFVGLFGYLNRAGTVKNVVMEGIQITSNHGSSQAGGVVGFSRGTIENCSVSGSVSGTVYVGGVVGAQWGGSITGCSSSATVKGTVDVGGVAGQTNSNATMTACYATGNVTLEIAPINNIDVGGAVGFNGGSRILACYATGNVTSTGSSTVNVYIGGFCGYNSTTVTACYWKNNKEQGIGYNKVGTDTEVTKVDGTDVTWQKAVDAMNTALQNAGSEWRYELTGALPTLRKQ
;
A
#
# COMPACT_ATOMS: atom_id res chain seq x y z
N MET A 1 -61.97 83.26 -20.84
CA MET A 1 -60.82 83.24 -19.91
C MET A 1 -60.35 81.80 -19.72
N LYS A 2 -59.04 81.55 -19.97
CA LYS A 2 -58.12 80.50 -19.43
C LYS A 2 -58.68 79.08 -19.15
N ARG A 3 -58.28 78.04 -19.93
CA ARG A 3 -57.10 77.12 -19.76
C ARG A 3 -57.26 76.18 -18.52
N THR A 4 -57.07 74.85 -18.53
CA THR A 4 -56.19 73.97 -19.32
C THR A 4 -56.38 72.45 -19.00
N ILE A 5 -56.03 71.57 -19.99
CA ILE A 5 -55.38 70.20 -19.96
C ILE A 5 -56.16 69.01 -19.33
N ILE A 6 -56.49 67.84 -19.93
CA ILE A 6 -56.01 66.85 -20.94
C ILE A 6 -55.13 65.68 -20.42
N HIS A 7 -55.49 64.45 -20.89
CA HIS A 7 -54.81 63.12 -20.98
C HIS A 7 -55.39 62.04 -20.04
N THR A 8 -55.73 60.78 -20.43
CA THR A 8 -55.31 59.81 -21.49
C THR A 8 -56.32 58.62 -21.46
N SER A 9 -57.02 58.17 -22.53
CA SER A 9 -56.72 57.15 -23.59
C SER A 9 -56.47 55.70 -23.08
N ALA A 10 -56.99 54.59 -23.63
CA ALA A 10 -57.60 54.30 -24.96
C ALA A 10 -58.56 53.07 -24.95
N ALA A 11 -59.35 52.92 -26.01
CA ALA A 11 -60.43 51.95 -26.24
C ALA A 11 -60.09 50.91 -27.35
N ILE A 12 -60.82 49.79 -27.32
CA ILE A 12 -60.87 48.69 -28.31
C ILE A 12 -62.22 48.72 -29.05
N ALA A 13 -62.26 48.47 -30.36
CA ALA A 13 -63.38 47.81 -31.06
C ALA A 13 -63.04 47.44 -32.52
N LEU A 14 -63.83 46.50 -33.06
CA LEU A 14 -63.63 45.52 -34.12
C LEU A 14 -64.66 45.71 -35.28
N LEU A 15 -64.36 45.38 -36.55
CA LEU A 15 -65.16 44.49 -37.46
C LEU A 15 -64.77 44.52 -38.98
N LEU A 16 -64.60 43.31 -39.57
CA LEU A 16 -65.04 42.71 -40.88
C LEU A 16 -65.06 43.56 -42.19
N GLY A 17 -64.68 43.12 -43.40
CA GLY A 17 -64.23 41.83 -43.98
C GLY A 17 -64.17 41.87 -45.55
N ILE A 18 -63.80 40.73 -46.16
CA ILE A 18 -63.96 40.28 -47.58
C ILE A 18 -62.79 40.47 -48.59
N ALA A 19 -62.07 39.35 -48.78
CA ALA A 19 -61.57 38.67 -50.00
C ALA A 19 -61.30 39.43 -51.33
N ALA A 20 -60.07 39.25 -51.83
CA ALA A 20 -59.82 38.83 -53.22
C ALA A 20 -58.47 38.08 -53.31
N CYS A 21 -58.52 36.84 -53.81
CA CYS A 21 -57.39 36.00 -54.16
C CYS A 21 -56.57 36.58 -55.33
N THR A 22 -55.26 36.34 -55.36
CA THR A 22 -54.63 35.41 -56.32
C THR A 22 -53.25 35.03 -55.81
N GLN A 23 -52.95 33.74 -55.96
CA GLN A 23 -51.70 33.08 -55.62
C GLN A 23 -50.59 33.37 -56.65
N ASP A 24 -49.40 32.89 -56.31
CA ASP A 24 -48.12 32.80 -57.04
C ASP A 24 -47.21 34.04 -56.81
N GLU A 25 -46.03 33.96 -56.17
CA GLU A 25 -45.05 32.87 -56.09
C GLU A 25 -44.47 32.69 -54.68
N ALA A 26 -44.27 31.42 -54.34
CA ALA A 26 -43.33 31.01 -53.31
C ALA A 26 -41.89 31.12 -53.84
N GLY A 27 -41.00 31.76 -53.07
CA GLY A 27 -39.61 31.29 -52.98
C GLY A 27 -38.50 32.12 -53.63
N PHE A 28 -38.76 33.25 -54.27
CA PHE A 28 -37.69 34.13 -54.75
C PHE A 28 -37.34 35.24 -53.75
N LEU A 29 -36.04 35.52 -53.65
CA LEU A 29 -35.48 36.61 -52.86
C LEU A 29 -35.88 37.97 -53.50
N GLN A 30 -36.04 39.04 -52.70
CA GLN A 30 -36.20 40.40 -53.26
C GLN A 30 -35.00 40.73 -54.17
N GLU A 31 -35.25 41.47 -55.25
CA GLU A 31 -34.25 41.95 -56.22
C GLU A 31 -33.03 42.52 -55.46
N GLY A 32 -31.89 41.81 -55.51
CA GLY A 32 -30.65 42.15 -54.80
C GLY A 32 -30.18 41.20 -53.69
N ALA A 33 -30.94 40.16 -53.31
CA ALA A 33 -30.52 39.20 -52.26
C ALA A 33 -30.06 37.81 -52.76
N GLU A 34 -30.32 37.45 -54.03
CA GLU A 34 -29.63 36.33 -54.69
C GLU A 34 -28.14 36.65 -54.83
N GLY A 35 -27.27 35.73 -54.40
CA GLY A 35 -25.81 35.96 -54.42
C GLY A 35 -25.25 36.62 -53.15
N THR A 36 -25.97 36.61 -52.03
CA THR A 36 -25.40 37.01 -50.72
C THR A 36 -24.51 35.88 -50.17
N PRO A 37 -23.23 36.15 -49.82
CA PRO A 37 -22.32 35.13 -49.29
C PRO A 37 -22.79 34.63 -47.93
N ILE A 38 -22.76 33.30 -47.73
CA ILE A 38 -23.12 32.68 -46.46
C ILE A 38 -21.94 32.81 -45.51
N VAL A 39 -22.14 33.54 -44.42
CA VAL A 39 -21.23 33.62 -43.27
C VAL A 39 -21.84 32.77 -42.17
N PHE A 40 -21.13 31.76 -41.66
CA PHE A 40 -21.67 30.89 -40.61
C PHE A 40 -21.21 31.34 -39.23
N THR A 41 -22.08 31.16 -38.24
CA THR A 41 -21.68 31.09 -36.84
C THR A 41 -21.42 29.63 -36.50
N ALA A 42 -20.17 29.27 -36.21
CA ALA A 42 -19.80 27.94 -35.73
C ALA A 42 -19.86 27.90 -34.21
N THR A 43 -20.43 26.82 -33.67
CA THR A 43 -20.65 26.59 -32.24
C THR A 43 -20.40 25.12 -31.92
N GLY A 44 -20.58 24.68 -30.67
CA GLY A 44 -20.60 23.26 -30.31
C GLY A 44 -19.28 22.70 -29.80
N LEU A 45 -18.21 23.51 -29.89
CA LEU A 45 -17.02 23.31 -29.08
C LEU A 45 -17.26 23.99 -27.72
N ASN A 46 -17.13 23.17 -26.66
CA ASN A 46 -17.47 23.33 -25.24
C ASN A 46 -18.93 23.01 -24.87
N PRO A 47 -19.26 21.71 -24.71
CA PRO A 47 -20.60 21.24 -24.37
C PRO A 47 -20.80 21.20 -22.84
N ALA A 48 -20.60 22.30 -22.10
CA ALA A 48 -20.81 22.39 -20.65
C ALA A 48 -20.59 21.07 -19.88
N ALA A 49 -19.32 20.71 -19.66
CA ALA A 49 -19.01 19.89 -18.50
C ALA A 49 -19.74 20.51 -17.30
N THR A 50 -20.50 19.71 -16.55
CA THR A 50 -20.96 20.14 -15.22
C THR A 50 -19.72 20.20 -14.32
N ALA A 51 -18.90 21.23 -14.50
CA ALA A 51 -17.67 21.44 -13.77
C ALA A 51 -18.01 22.19 -12.48
N ILE A 52 -18.06 21.41 -11.39
CA ILE A 52 -17.79 21.95 -10.06
C ILE A 52 -16.34 22.45 -10.07
N ALA A 53 -16.16 23.65 -9.52
CA ALA A 53 -14.96 24.50 -9.48
C ALA A 53 -13.59 23.79 -9.34
N ASN A 54 -12.64 24.06 -10.26
CA ASN A 54 -11.43 24.87 -10.05
C ASN A 54 -10.23 24.55 -11.00
N THR A 55 -9.76 25.61 -11.67
CA THR A 55 -8.35 26.04 -11.93
C THR A 55 -7.34 25.12 -12.65
N ARG A 56 -7.40 25.06 -14.00
CA ARG A 56 -6.32 25.47 -14.94
C ARG A 56 -6.81 25.39 -16.39
N SER A 57 -6.47 26.41 -17.16
CA SER A 57 -7.00 26.79 -18.48
C SER A 57 -6.73 25.78 -19.62
N THR A 58 -7.82 25.39 -20.28
CA THR A 58 -8.09 25.25 -21.73
C THR A 58 -6.97 24.79 -22.68
N VAL A 59 -7.09 23.53 -23.09
CA VAL A 59 -7.36 23.21 -24.50
C VAL A 59 -8.41 22.10 -24.45
N ASP A 60 -9.65 22.54 -24.28
CA ASP A 60 -10.78 21.72 -23.84
C ASP A 60 -12.05 22.19 -24.57
N GLY A 61 -12.14 21.82 -25.86
CA GLY A 61 -13.33 22.09 -26.66
C GLY A 61 -13.48 23.57 -27.00
N ASP A 62 -12.42 24.27 -27.36
CA ASP A 62 -12.51 25.59 -27.97
C ASP A 62 -12.03 25.51 -29.43
N TRP A 63 -12.21 26.61 -30.13
CA TRP A 63 -11.80 26.74 -31.53
C TRP A 63 -10.30 27.12 -31.66
N GLU A 64 -9.51 27.05 -30.59
CA GLU A 64 -8.10 27.44 -30.60
C GLU A 64 -7.30 26.50 -31.51
N GLY A 65 -6.48 27.06 -32.41
CA GLY A 65 -5.68 26.29 -33.36
C GLY A 65 -6.41 25.83 -34.62
N VAL A 66 -7.75 25.91 -34.67
CA VAL A 66 -8.52 25.66 -35.89
C VAL A 66 -8.51 26.91 -36.76
N GLN A 67 -7.74 26.90 -37.85
CA GLN A 67 -7.58 28.07 -38.72
C GLN A 67 -8.61 28.12 -39.86
N SER A 68 -9.01 26.97 -40.39
CA SER A 68 -10.03 26.86 -41.43
C SER A 68 -10.75 25.53 -41.31
N VAL A 69 -11.97 25.45 -41.84
CA VAL A 69 -12.77 24.22 -41.95
C VAL A 69 -13.21 24.00 -43.40
N ALA A 70 -13.49 22.76 -43.77
CA ALA A 70 -14.16 22.45 -45.03
C ALA A 70 -15.68 22.57 -44.85
N VAL A 71 -16.38 23.14 -45.83
CA VAL A 71 -17.84 23.28 -45.86
C VAL A 71 -18.38 22.70 -47.16
N LEU A 72 -19.10 21.58 -47.05
CA LEU A 72 -19.85 20.91 -48.11
C LEU A 72 -21.29 21.44 -48.15
N MET A 73 -21.65 22.00 -49.30
CA MET A 73 -23.00 22.42 -49.64
C MET A 73 -23.24 22.15 -51.14
N ASP A 74 -24.41 21.61 -51.49
CA ASP A 74 -24.83 21.33 -52.87
C ASP A 74 -23.78 20.55 -53.70
N GLY A 75 -23.10 19.59 -53.06
CA GLY A 75 -22.10 18.74 -53.72
C GLY A 75 -20.72 19.39 -53.93
N THR A 76 -20.51 20.61 -53.45
CA THR A 76 -19.24 21.32 -53.56
C THR A 76 -18.63 21.63 -52.19
N VAL A 77 -17.32 21.41 -52.04
CA VAL A 77 -16.58 21.67 -50.80
C VAL A 77 -15.77 22.94 -50.96
N LYS A 78 -15.93 23.87 -50.02
CA LYS A 78 -15.17 25.12 -49.97
C LYS A 78 -14.53 25.32 -48.61
N ALA A 79 -13.35 25.94 -48.60
CA ALA A 79 -12.64 26.28 -47.37
C ALA A 79 -13.24 27.55 -46.75
N TYR A 80 -13.42 27.54 -45.43
CA TYR A 80 -13.86 28.69 -44.65
C TYR A 80 -12.86 28.96 -43.53
N ASP A 81 -12.32 30.17 -43.49
CA ASP A 81 -11.46 30.67 -42.42
C ASP A 81 -12.25 30.85 -41.13
N VAL A 82 -11.63 30.44 -40.02
CA VAL A 82 -12.20 30.52 -38.68
C VAL A 82 -11.68 31.79 -38.01
N THR A 83 -12.59 32.72 -37.73
CA THR A 83 -12.28 33.92 -36.96
C THR A 83 -12.89 33.83 -35.58
N LEU A 84 -12.03 33.75 -34.57
CA LEU A 84 -12.43 33.77 -33.16
C LEU A 84 -12.85 35.18 -32.74
N THR A 85 -13.88 35.26 -31.90
CA THR A 85 -14.18 36.51 -31.20
C THR A 85 -13.64 36.44 -29.78
N THR A 86 -13.11 37.55 -29.26
CA THR A 86 -12.69 37.62 -27.85
C THR A 86 -13.88 37.70 -26.88
N ALA A 87 -15.09 37.93 -27.40
CA ALA A 87 -16.32 38.07 -26.62
C ALA A 87 -16.98 36.72 -26.29
N ASP A 88 -16.82 35.72 -27.15
CA ASP A 88 -17.30 34.35 -26.94
C ASP A 88 -16.29 33.33 -27.53
N PRO A 89 -15.47 32.68 -26.69
CA PRO A 89 -14.50 31.69 -27.16
C PRO A 89 -15.13 30.34 -27.57
N ALA A 90 -16.42 30.12 -27.28
CA ALA A 90 -17.14 28.90 -27.66
C ALA A 90 -17.76 28.98 -29.07
N SER A 91 -17.65 30.13 -29.73
CA SER A 91 -18.11 30.33 -31.10
C SER A 91 -17.04 30.96 -31.99
N ALA A 92 -17.20 30.76 -33.29
CA ALA A 92 -16.36 31.36 -34.31
C ALA A 92 -17.20 31.83 -35.48
N THR A 93 -16.70 32.84 -36.19
CA THR A 93 -17.27 33.24 -37.48
C THR A 93 -16.54 32.52 -38.59
N LEU A 94 -17.28 31.86 -39.48
CA LEU A 94 -16.74 31.21 -40.66
C LEU A 94 -16.96 32.11 -41.87
N THR A 95 -15.86 32.54 -42.49
CA THR A 95 -15.86 33.35 -43.72
C THR A 95 -15.02 32.69 -44.79
N SER A 96 -15.27 32.99 -46.07
CA SER A 96 -14.44 32.48 -47.16
C SER A 96 -14.23 33.57 -48.21
N THR A 97 -13.08 33.53 -48.88
CA THR A 97 -12.81 34.33 -50.08
C THR A 97 -13.56 33.82 -51.31
N ASP A 98 -14.00 32.55 -51.29
CA ASP A 98 -14.92 31.94 -52.26
C ASP A 98 -16.08 31.27 -51.48
N PRO A 99 -17.05 32.04 -50.99
CA PRO A 99 -18.11 31.49 -50.15
C PRO A 99 -19.16 30.73 -50.97
N HIS A 100 -19.95 29.91 -50.27
CA HIS A 100 -21.28 29.50 -50.75
C HIS A 100 -22.24 30.69 -50.69
N TYR A 101 -23.28 30.67 -51.51
CA TYR A 101 -24.22 31.76 -51.68
C TYR A 101 -25.66 31.29 -51.47
N TRP A 102 -26.49 32.14 -50.86
CA TRP A 102 -27.93 31.88 -50.81
C TRP A 102 -28.55 31.98 -52.21
N THR A 103 -29.23 30.93 -52.64
CA THR A 103 -29.98 30.87 -53.91
C THR A 103 -31.49 31.10 -53.72
N ASN A 104 -32.00 30.93 -52.51
CA ASN A 104 -33.36 31.26 -52.09
C ASN A 104 -33.42 31.36 -50.53
N ARG A 105 -34.60 31.60 -49.95
CA ARG A 105 -34.81 31.67 -48.49
C ARG A 105 -35.15 30.34 -47.82
N LYS A 106 -34.96 29.21 -48.50
CA LYS A 106 -35.22 27.88 -47.92
C LYS A 106 -34.03 27.43 -47.09
N ASP A 107 -34.31 26.52 -46.16
CA ASP A 107 -33.26 25.85 -45.41
C ASP A 107 -32.37 25.02 -46.34
N ILE A 108 -31.09 24.95 -46.00
CA ILE A 108 -30.07 24.20 -46.73
C ILE A 108 -29.45 23.14 -45.80
N THR A 109 -28.92 22.07 -46.38
CA THR A 109 -28.18 21.05 -45.63
C THR A 109 -26.69 21.28 -45.82
N VAL A 110 -25.97 21.43 -44.72
CA VAL A 110 -24.54 21.74 -44.72
C VAL A 110 -23.79 20.73 -43.87
N THR A 111 -22.69 20.22 -44.42
CA THR A 111 -21.72 19.44 -43.65
C THR A 111 -20.41 20.22 -43.57
N ALA A 112 -19.83 20.34 -42.38
CA ALA A 112 -18.54 21.00 -42.22
C ALA A 112 -17.63 20.25 -41.24
N TRP A 113 -16.32 20.25 -41.48
CA TRP A 113 -15.40 19.45 -40.65
C TRP A 113 -13.96 19.97 -40.63
N TRP A 114 -13.22 19.50 -39.63
CA TRP A 114 -11.79 19.72 -39.44
C TRP A 114 -11.14 18.58 -38.65
N PRO A 115 -9.89 18.20 -38.94
CA PRO A 115 -9.06 18.68 -40.04
C PRO A 115 -9.56 18.19 -41.40
N TYR A 116 -9.14 18.86 -42.47
CA TYR A 116 -9.49 18.49 -43.84
C TYR A 116 -8.27 18.54 -44.76
N THR A 117 -8.26 17.71 -45.80
CA THR A 117 -7.27 17.74 -46.89
C THR A 117 -7.87 18.43 -48.12
N ALA A 118 -7.12 19.29 -48.78
CA ALA A 118 -7.57 19.95 -50.00
C ALA A 118 -7.99 18.92 -51.07
N GLY A 119 -9.20 19.08 -51.62
CA GLY A 119 -9.76 18.20 -52.66
C GLY A 119 -10.61 17.03 -52.13
N GLU A 120 -10.75 16.87 -50.82
CA GLU A 120 -11.65 15.85 -50.28
C GLU A 120 -13.12 16.28 -50.37
N THR A 121 -14.01 15.31 -50.59
CA THR A 121 -15.44 15.55 -50.88
C THR A 121 -16.37 15.21 -49.72
N THR A 122 -15.84 14.55 -48.69
CA THR A 122 -16.58 14.12 -47.48
C THR A 122 -15.62 14.09 -46.29
N PRO A 123 -16.11 14.21 -45.04
CA PRO A 123 -15.29 14.01 -43.85
C PRO A 123 -14.63 12.62 -43.84
N SER A 124 -13.38 12.56 -43.38
CA SER A 124 -12.66 11.31 -43.19
C SER A 124 -13.23 10.48 -42.04
N ALA A 125 -12.96 9.17 -42.03
CA ALA A 125 -13.21 8.33 -40.86
C ALA A 125 -12.30 8.74 -39.68
N VAL A 126 -12.75 8.51 -38.45
CA VAL A 126 -11.97 8.84 -37.24
C VAL A 126 -10.68 8.02 -37.21
N LYS A 127 -9.54 8.71 -37.14
CA LYS A 127 -8.22 8.09 -37.03
C LYS A 127 -7.32 8.88 -36.08
N VAL A 128 -6.91 8.23 -35.00
CA VAL A 128 -6.05 8.83 -33.97
C VAL A 128 -4.61 8.35 -34.07
N LYS A 129 -3.65 9.14 -33.56
CA LYS A 129 -2.24 8.73 -33.50
C LYS A 129 -1.98 7.76 -32.34
N ALA A 130 -1.06 6.82 -32.57
CA ALA A 130 -0.57 5.92 -31.53
C ALA A 130 0.27 6.64 -30.47
N ASN A 131 1.04 7.66 -30.87
CA ASN A 131 1.77 8.50 -29.93
C ASN A 131 1.13 9.88 -29.87
N GLN A 132 0.50 10.19 -28.74
CA GLN A 132 -0.12 11.47 -28.42
C GLN A 132 0.62 12.19 -27.28
N SER A 133 1.83 11.75 -26.91
CA SER A 133 2.58 12.31 -25.78
C SER A 133 2.94 13.79 -25.97
N ALA A 134 3.01 14.26 -27.22
CA ALA A 134 3.17 15.67 -27.54
C ALA A 134 1.81 16.32 -27.80
N ARG A 135 1.60 17.53 -27.27
CA ARG A 135 0.34 18.29 -27.41
C ARG A 135 -0.16 18.37 -28.87
N LYS A 136 0.74 18.64 -29.81
CA LYS A 136 0.45 18.70 -31.25
C LYS A 136 -0.12 17.38 -31.81
N ASP A 137 0.35 16.24 -31.32
CA ASP A 137 -0.09 14.93 -31.79
C ASP A 137 -1.41 14.49 -31.14
N PHE A 138 -1.64 14.89 -29.89
CA PHE A 138 -2.93 14.78 -29.21
C PHE A 138 -4.00 15.62 -29.93
N GLU A 139 -3.78 16.92 -30.09
CA GLU A 139 -4.72 17.83 -30.77
C GLU A 139 -4.93 17.44 -32.24
N GLY A 140 -3.86 17.06 -32.93
CA GLY A 140 -3.92 16.61 -34.32
C GLY A 140 -4.56 15.23 -34.53
N SER A 141 -4.99 14.55 -33.46
CA SER A 141 -5.76 13.30 -33.55
C SER A 141 -7.28 13.55 -33.51
N ASP A 142 -7.71 14.79 -33.32
CA ASP A 142 -9.12 15.15 -33.25
C ASP A 142 -9.77 15.19 -34.65
N LEU A 143 -11.09 15.01 -34.68
CA LEU A 143 -11.93 15.21 -35.85
C LEU A 143 -13.25 15.81 -35.37
N ILE A 144 -13.52 17.05 -35.74
CA ILE A 144 -14.77 17.74 -35.43
C ILE A 144 -15.62 17.85 -36.69
N VAL A 145 -16.93 17.59 -36.55
CA VAL A 145 -17.87 17.59 -37.67
C VAL A 145 -19.20 18.23 -37.25
N ALA A 146 -19.71 19.13 -38.08
CA ALA A 146 -21.11 19.50 -38.16
C ALA A 146 -21.73 18.70 -39.30
N ASP A 147 -22.40 17.59 -38.97
CA ASP A 147 -22.78 16.54 -39.93
C ASP A 147 -24.21 16.77 -40.45
N GLY A 148 -24.35 17.06 -41.76
CA GLY A 148 -25.65 17.16 -42.43
C GLY A 148 -26.67 18.07 -41.74
N GLN A 149 -26.24 19.21 -41.21
CA GLN A 149 -27.10 20.09 -40.42
C GLN A 149 -27.97 21.00 -41.30
N THR A 150 -29.22 21.17 -40.88
CA THR A 150 -30.13 22.16 -41.45
C THR A 150 -29.69 23.56 -41.04
N VAL A 151 -29.44 24.42 -42.02
CA VAL A 151 -29.04 25.82 -41.83
C VAL A 151 -30.13 26.72 -42.41
N THR A 152 -30.65 27.64 -41.59
CA THR A 152 -31.78 28.51 -41.93
C THR A 152 -31.34 29.88 -42.40
N TYR A 153 -32.03 30.40 -43.42
CA TYR A 153 -31.80 31.75 -43.94
C TYR A 153 -31.96 32.82 -42.84
N GLY A 154 -30.97 33.68 -42.69
CA GLY A 154 -30.94 34.74 -41.67
C GLY A 154 -30.39 34.31 -40.30
N SER A 155 -30.19 33.01 -40.08
CA SER A 155 -29.50 32.48 -38.88
C SER A 155 -28.59 31.29 -39.23
N PRO A 156 -27.55 31.50 -40.06
CA PRO A 156 -26.67 30.43 -40.51
C PRO A 156 -25.75 29.92 -39.40
N THR A 157 -26.19 28.93 -38.63
CA THR A 157 -25.42 28.35 -37.53
C THR A 157 -25.04 26.90 -37.82
N LEU A 158 -23.79 26.54 -37.54
CA LEU A 158 -23.28 25.18 -37.56
C LEU A 158 -22.81 24.79 -36.17
N ARG A 159 -23.19 23.59 -35.71
CA ARG A 159 -22.76 23.05 -34.43
C ARG A 159 -21.80 21.89 -34.66
N PHE A 160 -20.53 22.10 -34.38
CA PHE A 160 -19.50 21.07 -34.47
C PHE A 160 -19.52 20.18 -33.23
N THR A 161 -19.20 18.91 -33.44
CA THR A 161 -19.05 17.91 -32.38
C THR A 161 -17.81 17.08 -32.65
N HIS A 162 -17.12 16.67 -31.59
CA HIS A 162 -16.01 15.74 -31.70
C HIS A 162 -16.53 14.37 -32.17
N ARG A 163 -15.82 13.79 -33.13
CA ARG A 163 -16.04 12.42 -33.60
C ARG A 163 -15.15 11.42 -32.86
N THR A 164 -14.12 11.89 -32.16
CA THR A 164 -13.35 11.11 -31.19
C THR A 164 -14.03 11.09 -29.82
N ALA A 165 -13.69 10.09 -29.01
CA ALA A 165 -13.92 10.11 -27.57
C ALA A 165 -12.65 10.56 -26.84
N ARG A 166 -12.78 11.17 -25.67
CA ARG A 166 -11.66 11.56 -24.82
C ARG A 166 -11.58 10.64 -23.61
N VAL A 167 -10.39 10.10 -23.37
CA VAL A 167 -10.10 9.26 -22.21
C VAL A 167 -9.08 9.97 -21.34
N THR A 168 -9.41 10.14 -20.06
CA THR A 168 -8.55 10.75 -19.05
C THR A 168 -8.21 9.72 -17.97
N ILE A 169 -6.93 9.60 -17.63
CA ILE A 169 -6.41 8.74 -16.57
C ILE A 169 -5.90 9.64 -15.46
N VAL A 170 -6.31 9.37 -14.22
CA VAL A 170 -5.79 10.03 -13.01
C VAL A 170 -5.15 8.96 -12.14
N LEU A 171 -3.83 9.03 -11.96
CA LEU A 171 -3.09 8.05 -11.15
C LEU A 171 -2.97 8.52 -9.70
N THR A 172 -3.25 7.61 -8.75
CA THR A 172 -3.16 7.86 -7.31
C THR A 172 -2.30 6.81 -6.61
N ASP A 173 -1.90 7.11 -5.37
CA ASP A 173 -1.31 6.13 -4.42
C ASP A 173 -0.03 5.42 -4.91
N TYR A 174 0.93 6.18 -5.44
CA TYR A 174 2.27 5.68 -5.75
C TYR A 174 3.34 6.67 -5.31
N THR A 175 4.49 6.12 -4.89
CA THR A 175 5.67 6.90 -4.46
C THR A 175 6.87 6.71 -5.40
N GLU A 176 6.84 5.68 -6.25
CA GLU A 176 7.90 5.35 -7.20
C GLU A 176 7.80 6.23 -8.46
N GLY A 177 8.91 6.48 -9.15
CA GLY A 177 8.87 7.18 -10.43
C GLY A 177 8.14 6.36 -11.50
N LEU A 178 7.35 7.01 -12.36
CA LEU A 178 6.76 6.38 -13.54
C LEU A 178 7.64 6.60 -14.77
N ALA A 179 7.95 5.51 -15.48
CA ALA A 179 8.65 5.54 -16.77
C ALA A 179 7.69 5.76 -17.94
N SER A 180 6.49 5.18 -17.89
CA SER A 180 5.47 5.38 -18.93
C SER A 180 4.06 5.03 -18.48
N VAL A 181 3.07 5.66 -19.11
CA VAL A 181 1.65 5.30 -19.05
C VAL A 181 1.18 5.02 -20.48
N ARG A 182 0.38 3.95 -20.67
CA ARG A 182 -0.19 3.59 -21.96
C ARG A 182 -1.65 3.18 -21.81
N LEU A 183 -2.46 3.60 -22.78
CA LEU A 183 -3.75 2.96 -23.07
C LEU A 183 -3.48 1.76 -23.97
N THR A 184 -4.07 0.62 -23.64
CA THR A 184 -3.83 -0.68 -24.25
C THR A 184 -5.15 -1.42 -24.45
N GLY A 185 -5.15 -2.48 -25.26
CA GLY A 185 -6.37 -3.27 -25.51
C GLY A 185 -7.43 -2.52 -26.32
N LEU A 186 -7.02 -1.57 -27.16
CA LEU A 186 -7.90 -0.78 -28.00
C LEU A 186 -8.23 -1.52 -29.32
N SER A 187 -9.41 -1.28 -29.87
CA SER A 187 -9.82 -1.76 -31.19
C SER A 187 -8.95 -1.16 -32.29
N THR A 188 -8.58 -1.99 -33.27
CA THR A 188 -7.86 -1.58 -34.48
C THR A 188 -8.77 -1.28 -35.66
N GLU A 189 -10.08 -1.23 -35.43
CA GLU A 189 -11.07 -0.90 -36.46
C GLU A 189 -10.79 0.48 -37.09
N GLY A 190 -11.03 0.60 -38.40
CA GLY A 190 -10.70 1.80 -39.16
C GLY A 190 -9.19 2.08 -39.28
N GLY A 191 -8.34 1.12 -38.90
CA GLY A 191 -6.88 1.30 -38.89
C GLY A 191 -6.38 2.14 -37.71
N ASN A 192 -7.13 2.20 -36.61
CA ASN A 192 -6.72 2.83 -35.37
C ASN A 192 -5.70 1.98 -34.60
N PRO A 193 -4.89 2.58 -33.71
CA PRO A 193 -3.84 1.87 -32.99
C PRO A 193 -4.40 1.03 -31.83
N ALA A 194 -3.80 -0.14 -31.59
CA ALA A 194 -4.12 -1.01 -30.45
C ALA A 194 -3.63 -0.46 -29.10
N GLU A 195 -2.68 0.48 -29.13
CA GLU A 195 -2.10 1.14 -27.97
C GLU A 195 -1.90 2.63 -28.24
N ILE A 196 -2.13 3.46 -27.23
CA ILE A 196 -1.88 4.90 -27.29
C ILE A 196 -1.00 5.34 -26.12
N THR A 197 0.08 6.07 -26.42
CA THR A 197 0.82 6.85 -25.44
C THR A 197 0.10 8.18 -25.24
N PRO A 198 -0.51 8.45 -24.07
CA PRO A 198 -1.31 9.63 -23.82
C PRO A 198 -0.45 10.89 -23.61
N TYR A 199 -1.09 12.05 -23.77
CA TYR A 199 -0.55 13.36 -23.39
C TYR A 199 -0.53 13.52 -21.87
N ASP A 200 0.60 13.94 -21.31
CA ASP A 200 0.74 14.25 -19.89
C ASP A 200 0.26 15.69 -19.62
N LYS A 201 -0.89 15.82 -18.92
CA LYS A 201 -1.44 17.13 -18.49
C LYS A 201 -0.76 17.63 -17.20
N GLY A 202 0.15 16.87 -16.60
CA GLY A 202 0.73 17.10 -15.29
C GLY A 202 -0.18 16.62 -14.16
N SER A 203 0.29 16.74 -12.91
CA SER A 203 -0.47 16.33 -11.71
C SER A 203 -1.01 14.90 -11.80
N ASN A 204 -0.20 13.97 -12.32
CA ASN A 204 -0.54 12.56 -12.50
C ASN A 204 -1.77 12.31 -13.40
N THR A 205 -2.08 13.26 -14.28
CA THR A 205 -3.23 13.22 -15.18
C THR A 205 -2.76 13.07 -16.62
N TYR A 206 -3.27 12.05 -17.31
CA TYR A 206 -2.93 11.72 -18.69
C TYR A 206 -4.21 11.70 -19.53
N THR A 207 -4.14 12.18 -20.78
CA THR A 207 -5.31 12.22 -21.66
C THR A 207 -4.98 11.76 -23.08
N ALA A 208 -5.94 11.11 -23.74
CA ALA A 208 -5.83 10.70 -25.13
C ALA A 208 -7.18 10.81 -25.84
N LEU A 209 -7.11 11.09 -27.13
CA LEU A 209 -8.24 10.93 -28.04
C LEU A 209 -8.24 9.51 -28.60
N VAL A 210 -9.40 8.87 -28.57
CA VAL A 210 -9.61 7.51 -29.06
C VAL A 210 -10.74 7.49 -30.08
N ALA A 211 -10.70 6.55 -31.02
CA ALA A 211 -11.86 6.27 -31.85
C ALA A 211 -13.00 5.70 -30.98
N PRO A 212 -14.27 6.09 -31.23
CA PRO A 212 -15.43 5.51 -30.56
C PRO A 212 -15.44 3.99 -30.69
N GLN A 213 -15.64 3.28 -29.58
CA GLN A 213 -15.55 1.82 -29.52
C GLN A 213 -16.16 1.28 -28.23
N SER A 214 -16.55 0.01 -28.25
CA SER A 214 -16.95 -0.74 -27.06
C SER A 214 -15.74 -1.44 -26.44
N VAL A 215 -15.52 -1.24 -25.14
CA VAL A 215 -14.48 -1.95 -24.38
C VAL A 215 -15.15 -2.84 -23.34
N VAL A 216 -14.89 -4.14 -23.42
CA VAL A 216 -15.50 -5.14 -22.51
C VAL A 216 -14.84 -5.13 -21.13
N ALA A 217 -15.60 -5.51 -20.10
CA ALA A 217 -15.07 -5.70 -18.75
C ALA A 217 -13.93 -6.74 -18.74
N GLY A 218 -12.92 -6.53 -17.90
CA GLY A 218 -11.75 -7.39 -17.77
C GLY A 218 -10.63 -7.12 -18.78
N THR A 219 -10.87 -6.31 -19.82
CA THR A 219 -9.84 -5.91 -20.79
C THR A 219 -8.71 -5.16 -20.09
N ALA A 220 -7.46 -5.58 -20.35
CA ALA A 220 -6.28 -4.82 -19.93
C ALA A 220 -6.29 -3.48 -20.67
N PHE A 221 -6.30 -2.39 -19.90
CA PHE A 221 -6.64 -1.08 -20.41
C PHE A 221 -5.57 -0.03 -20.14
N ILE A 222 -5.14 0.15 -18.88
CA ILE A 222 -4.07 1.10 -18.56
C ILE A 222 -2.86 0.32 -18.09
N THR A 223 -1.74 0.51 -18.79
CA THR A 223 -0.46 -0.09 -18.43
C THR A 223 0.48 1.02 -17.95
N CYS A 224 0.90 0.93 -16.69
CA CYS A 224 1.87 1.83 -16.07
C CYS A 224 3.18 1.08 -15.84
N THR A 225 4.29 1.62 -16.33
CA THR A 225 5.62 1.06 -16.09
C THR A 225 6.38 2.00 -15.17
N PHE A 226 6.91 1.47 -14.07
CA PHE A 226 7.72 2.20 -13.10
C PHE A 226 9.18 2.27 -13.55
N THR A 227 9.95 3.22 -13.02
CA THR A 227 11.38 3.39 -13.35
C THR A 227 12.24 2.19 -12.95
N ASN A 228 11.78 1.34 -12.03
CA ASN A 228 12.41 0.08 -11.66
C ASN A 228 12.06 -1.09 -12.61
N GLY A 229 11.28 -0.86 -13.66
CA GLY A 229 10.86 -1.87 -14.63
C GLY A 229 9.61 -2.67 -14.25
N LYS A 230 9.03 -2.46 -13.05
CA LYS A 230 7.74 -3.08 -12.69
C LYS A 230 6.63 -2.52 -13.57
N THR A 231 5.63 -3.36 -13.85
CA THR A 231 4.46 -2.98 -14.65
C THR A 231 3.18 -3.23 -13.87
N PHE A 232 2.31 -2.24 -13.83
CA PHE A 232 0.94 -2.34 -13.32
C PHE A 232 -0.04 -2.32 -14.50
N VAL A 233 -0.99 -3.24 -14.49
CA VAL A 233 -2.03 -3.34 -15.52
C VAL A 233 -3.40 -3.18 -14.87
N TYR A 234 -4.05 -2.07 -15.15
CA TYR A 234 -5.46 -1.86 -14.83
C TYR A 234 -6.34 -2.58 -15.84
N LYS A 235 -7.33 -3.32 -15.33
CA LYS A 235 -8.37 -3.94 -16.15
C LYS A 235 -9.68 -3.18 -16.01
N MET A 236 -10.41 -3.03 -17.12
CA MET A 236 -11.73 -2.40 -17.14
C MET A 236 -12.68 -3.09 -16.17
N LYS A 237 -13.24 -2.34 -15.22
CA LYS A 237 -14.16 -2.91 -14.21
C LYS A 237 -15.51 -3.28 -14.82
N ASN A 238 -16.03 -2.40 -15.67
CA ASN A 238 -17.32 -2.55 -16.34
C ASN A 238 -17.12 -2.39 -17.84
N ALA A 239 -17.96 -3.04 -18.63
CA ALA A 239 -18.02 -2.77 -20.05
C ALA A 239 -18.44 -1.30 -20.27
N THR A 240 -17.85 -0.63 -21.24
CA THR A 240 -18.14 0.78 -21.54
C THR A 240 -18.11 1.00 -23.04
N ASP A 241 -19.14 1.68 -23.54
CA ASP A 241 -19.21 2.10 -24.93
C ASP A 241 -18.77 3.57 -25.04
N TRP A 242 -17.58 3.79 -25.56
CA TRP A 242 -17.08 5.14 -25.81
C TRP A 242 -17.70 5.71 -27.08
N GLN A 243 -18.48 6.77 -26.90
CA GLN A 243 -19.21 7.45 -27.95
C GLN A 243 -18.43 8.67 -28.45
N ALA A 244 -18.68 9.06 -29.70
CA ALA A 244 -18.21 10.32 -30.26
C ALA A 244 -18.59 11.50 -29.35
N GLY A 245 -17.62 12.35 -29.02
CA GLY A 245 -17.78 13.48 -28.12
C GLY A 245 -17.90 13.14 -26.64
N GLY A 246 -17.85 11.86 -26.27
CA GLY A 246 -17.86 11.44 -24.87
C GLY A 246 -16.52 11.68 -24.19
N GLU A 247 -16.58 12.06 -22.91
CA GLU A 247 -15.41 12.17 -22.03
C GLU A 247 -15.49 11.10 -20.92
N TYR A 248 -14.40 10.37 -20.73
CA TYR A 248 -14.34 9.22 -19.81
C TYR A 248 -13.12 9.34 -18.91
N THR A 249 -13.34 9.43 -17.60
CA THR A 249 -12.27 9.57 -16.61
C THR A 249 -12.11 8.31 -15.76
N TYR A 250 -10.87 7.84 -15.65
CA TYR A 250 -10.48 6.65 -14.89
C TYR A 250 -9.48 7.04 -13.79
N THR A 251 -9.93 6.98 -12.54
CA THR A 251 -9.04 7.12 -11.38
C THR A 251 -8.46 5.75 -11.01
N VAL A 252 -7.14 5.62 -11.10
CA VAL A 252 -6.42 4.36 -10.91
C VAL A 252 -5.44 4.48 -9.74
N SER A 253 -5.76 3.79 -8.66
CA SER A 253 -4.84 3.60 -7.54
C SER A 253 -3.77 2.58 -7.90
N LEU A 254 -2.51 2.98 -7.78
CA LEU A 254 -1.34 2.15 -8.02
C LEU A 254 -0.82 1.48 -6.73
N THR A 255 -1.61 1.49 -5.65
CA THR A 255 -1.26 0.85 -4.36
C THR A 255 -0.82 -0.60 -4.53
N ALA A 256 -1.49 -1.37 -5.39
CA ALA A 256 -1.14 -2.78 -5.62
C ALA A 256 0.17 -2.98 -6.41
N ALA A 257 0.75 -1.90 -6.96
CA ALA A 257 2.08 -1.93 -7.55
C ALA A 257 3.19 -1.62 -6.53
N LYS A 258 2.84 -1.08 -5.35
CA LYS A 258 3.78 -0.85 -4.27
C LYS A 258 4.38 -2.19 -3.88
N ASP A 259 5.71 -2.24 -3.78
CA ASP A 259 6.39 -3.41 -3.24
C ASP A 259 5.83 -3.72 -1.84
N PRO A 260 5.15 -4.86 -1.65
CA PRO A 260 4.58 -5.18 -0.35
C PRO A 260 5.67 -5.52 0.67
N GLY A 261 6.94 -5.64 0.25
CA GLY A 261 8.07 -6.01 1.09
C GLY A 261 8.19 -7.52 1.29
N TYR A 262 7.42 -8.32 0.55
CA TYR A 262 7.46 -9.77 0.59
C TYR A 262 7.01 -10.39 -0.74
N THR A 263 7.42 -11.63 -1.01
CA THR A 263 6.85 -12.48 -2.07
C THR A 263 6.01 -13.60 -1.46
N ILE A 264 5.01 -14.09 -2.20
CA ILE A 264 4.25 -15.28 -1.82
C ILE A 264 4.72 -16.41 -2.74
N GLU A 265 5.29 -17.44 -2.14
CA GLU A 265 5.79 -18.63 -2.84
C GLU A 265 4.62 -19.52 -3.30
N GLY A 266 4.87 -20.42 -4.25
CA GLY A 266 3.84 -21.31 -4.81
C GLY A 266 3.15 -22.24 -3.80
N ASN A 267 3.75 -22.45 -2.63
CA ASN A 267 3.20 -23.21 -1.50
C ASN A 267 2.43 -22.33 -0.49
N GLY A 268 2.30 -21.02 -0.74
CA GLY A 268 1.65 -20.05 0.15
C GLY A 268 2.53 -19.48 1.27
N SER A 269 3.84 -19.78 1.32
CA SER A 269 4.76 -19.14 2.28
C SER A 269 5.14 -17.73 1.85
N TYR A 270 5.45 -16.89 2.83
CA TYR A 270 5.83 -15.50 2.64
C TYR A 270 7.34 -15.34 2.80
N THR A 271 8.02 -14.83 1.78
CA THR A 271 9.44 -14.47 1.85
C THR A 271 9.56 -12.96 2.02
N VAL A 272 9.96 -12.51 3.21
CA VAL A 272 10.00 -11.09 3.60
C VAL A 272 11.38 -10.51 3.31
N THR A 273 11.39 -9.33 2.69
CA THR A 273 12.62 -8.64 2.23
C THR A 273 12.76 -7.22 2.80
N SER A 274 11.75 -6.71 3.52
CA SER A 274 11.79 -5.36 4.10
C SER A 274 11.00 -5.24 5.41
N ALA A 275 11.24 -4.15 6.14
CA ALA A 275 10.52 -3.81 7.37
C ALA A 275 9.02 -3.66 7.14
N ASP A 276 8.62 -2.94 6.08
CA ASP A 276 7.21 -2.79 5.72
C ASP A 276 6.58 -4.15 5.40
N GLY A 277 7.33 -5.05 4.75
CA GLY A 277 6.89 -6.42 4.50
C GLY A 277 6.69 -7.23 5.77
N LEU A 278 7.61 -7.12 6.73
CA LEU A 278 7.49 -7.79 8.03
C LEU A 278 6.27 -7.28 8.80
N MET A 279 6.02 -5.97 8.79
CA MET A 279 4.84 -5.36 9.41
C MET A 279 3.55 -5.83 8.73
N HIS A 280 3.51 -5.88 7.40
CA HIS A 280 2.33 -6.36 6.67
C HIS A 280 2.01 -7.83 6.98
N VAL A 281 3.01 -8.72 7.05
CA VAL A 281 2.74 -10.12 7.42
C VAL A 281 2.30 -10.25 8.87
N ALA A 282 2.78 -9.38 9.77
CA ALA A 282 2.29 -9.29 11.13
C ALA A 282 0.80 -8.90 11.16
N ASP A 283 0.39 -7.91 10.36
CA ASP A 283 -1.01 -7.51 10.22
C ASP A 283 -1.88 -8.64 9.66
N LEU A 284 -1.38 -9.43 8.70
CA LEU A 284 -2.09 -10.61 8.19
C LEU A 284 -2.34 -11.65 9.28
N VAL A 285 -1.33 -11.97 10.09
CA VAL A 285 -1.46 -12.90 11.23
C VAL A 285 -2.46 -12.36 12.24
N ASN A 286 -2.33 -11.08 12.60
CA ASN A 286 -3.20 -10.42 13.56
C ASN A 286 -4.63 -10.22 13.03
N GLY A 287 -4.83 -10.30 11.71
CA GLY A 287 -6.12 -10.35 11.03
C GLY A 287 -6.71 -11.76 10.85
N GLY A 288 -6.04 -12.80 11.40
CA GLY A 288 -6.55 -14.18 11.45
C GLY A 288 -5.83 -15.19 10.56
N LYS A 289 -4.86 -14.78 9.71
CA LYS A 289 -4.02 -15.70 8.93
C LYS A 289 -2.90 -16.31 9.78
N THR A 290 -3.28 -17.02 10.83
CA THR A 290 -2.38 -17.44 11.92
C THR A 290 -1.37 -18.53 11.55
N ASP A 291 -1.58 -19.27 10.46
CA ASP A 291 -0.82 -20.47 10.08
C ASP A 291 0.12 -20.25 8.88
N ILE A 292 0.30 -19.01 8.41
CA ILE A 292 1.21 -18.70 7.32
C ILE A 292 2.67 -18.91 7.73
N ASN A 293 3.47 -19.52 6.84
CA ASN A 293 4.91 -19.63 7.03
C ASN A 293 5.61 -18.37 6.51
N ILE A 294 6.56 -17.87 7.27
CA ILE A 294 7.30 -16.64 7.00
C ILE A 294 8.80 -16.95 7.01
N THR A 295 9.52 -16.51 6.00
CA THR A 295 10.99 -16.60 5.94
C THR A 295 11.57 -15.22 5.66
N LEU A 296 12.65 -14.84 6.34
CA LEU A 296 13.40 -13.64 5.98
C LEU A 296 14.44 -13.98 4.90
N ASP A 297 14.54 -13.12 3.88
CA ASP A 297 15.58 -13.19 2.83
C ASP A 297 16.63 -12.06 2.99
N LYS A 298 16.36 -11.12 3.90
CA LYS A 298 17.25 -9.98 4.18
C LYS A 298 17.22 -9.62 5.66
N ASN A 299 18.26 -8.90 6.08
CA ASN A 299 18.23 -8.19 7.35
C ASN A 299 17.11 -7.14 7.35
N ILE A 300 16.43 -6.99 8.47
CA ILE A 300 15.27 -6.11 8.63
C ILE A 300 15.59 -5.01 9.65
N ASP A 301 15.44 -3.76 9.25
CA ASP A 301 15.61 -2.61 10.14
C ASP A 301 14.26 -1.97 10.49
N LEU A 302 13.83 -2.12 11.75
CA LEU A 302 12.59 -1.57 12.29
C LEU A 302 12.77 -0.19 12.94
N THR A 303 13.92 0.46 12.77
CA THR A 303 14.20 1.76 13.39
C THR A 303 13.13 2.80 13.02
N GLY A 304 12.52 3.40 14.04
CA GLY A 304 11.48 4.42 13.87
C GLY A 304 10.12 3.88 13.40
N LYS A 305 9.95 2.56 13.31
CA LYS A 305 8.68 1.92 12.93
C LYS A 305 7.88 1.55 14.17
N GLY A 306 6.58 1.83 14.16
CA GLY A 306 5.67 1.30 15.17
C GLY A 306 5.51 -0.20 15.00
N TRP A 307 5.68 -0.98 16.07
CA TRP A 307 5.61 -2.43 16.01
C TRP A 307 4.42 -2.97 16.81
N THR A 308 3.60 -3.77 16.15
CA THR A 308 2.59 -4.62 16.78
C THR A 308 3.10 -6.06 16.74
N PRO A 309 3.23 -6.75 17.88
CA PRO A 309 3.73 -8.12 17.91
C PRO A 309 2.95 -9.06 16.98
N ILE A 310 3.64 -10.04 16.39
CA ILE A 310 2.99 -11.10 15.63
C ILE A 310 2.25 -12.02 16.60
N GLY A 311 0.94 -12.13 16.42
CA GLY A 311 0.04 -12.87 17.30
C GLY A 311 -0.24 -12.14 18.61
N THR A 312 -1.17 -11.19 18.57
CA THR A 312 -1.48 -10.30 19.71
C THR A 312 -2.43 -10.90 20.76
N SER A 313 -3.07 -12.03 20.47
CA SER A 313 -4.11 -12.61 21.33
C SER A 313 -4.13 -14.13 21.28
N PHE A 314 -5.00 -14.74 22.09
CA PHE A 314 -5.26 -16.17 22.03
C PHE A 314 -5.80 -16.61 20.66
N ASP A 315 -6.79 -15.89 20.14
CA ASP A 315 -7.45 -16.20 18.86
C ASP A 315 -6.50 -16.01 17.67
N ASN A 316 -5.64 -15.00 17.76
CA ASN A 316 -4.65 -14.68 16.73
C ASN A 316 -3.25 -15.23 17.05
N SER A 317 -3.14 -16.20 17.96
CA SER A 317 -1.84 -16.80 18.29
C SER A 317 -1.19 -17.44 17.07
N TYR A 318 0.11 -17.20 16.88
CA TYR A 318 0.82 -17.62 15.67
C TYR A 318 1.05 -19.14 15.66
N LYS A 319 0.63 -19.81 14.59
CA LYS A 319 0.67 -21.27 14.38
C LYS A 319 1.60 -21.70 13.26
N GLY A 320 2.07 -20.76 12.43
CA GLY A 320 2.99 -21.03 11.34
C GLY A 320 4.44 -21.19 11.80
N THR A 321 5.34 -21.33 10.82
CA THR A 321 6.79 -21.30 11.02
C THR A 321 7.36 -19.96 10.58
N PHE A 322 8.02 -19.27 11.50
CA PHE A 322 8.87 -18.12 11.20
C PHE A 322 10.33 -18.57 11.19
N ASP A 323 10.98 -18.49 10.03
CA ASP A 323 12.41 -18.77 9.85
C ASP A 323 13.15 -17.46 9.55
N GLY A 324 13.95 -16.99 10.50
CA GLY A 324 14.76 -15.79 10.32
C GLY A 324 15.90 -15.99 9.30
N GLY A 325 16.19 -17.21 8.85
CA GLY A 325 17.22 -17.48 7.86
C GLY A 325 18.64 -17.12 8.30
N GLY A 326 18.85 -16.80 9.60
CA GLY A 326 20.09 -16.23 10.11
C GLY A 326 20.25 -14.72 9.86
N HIS A 327 19.22 -14.07 9.31
CA HIS A 327 19.19 -12.62 9.15
C HIS A 327 18.92 -11.90 10.48
N THR A 328 19.43 -10.67 10.54
CA THR A 328 19.29 -9.80 11.71
C THR A 328 18.03 -8.95 11.62
N ILE A 329 17.31 -8.81 12.73
CA ILE A 329 16.28 -7.80 12.95
C ILE A 329 16.85 -6.76 13.92
N THR A 330 17.00 -5.51 13.46
CA THR A 330 17.47 -4.36 14.25
C THR A 330 16.36 -3.35 14.50
N GLY A 331 16.57 -2.43 15.43
CA GLY A 331 15.73 -1.23 15.58
C GLY A 331 14.36 -1.47 16.19
N LEU A 332 14.05 -2.68 16.65
CA LEU A 332 12.80 -2.98 17.34
C LEU A 332 12.74 -2.21 18.68
N ALA A 333 11.89 -1.20 18.74
CA ALA A 333 11.63 -0.41 19.94
C ALA A 333 10.12 -0.42 20.26
N VAL A 334 9.76 -0.94 21.43
CA VAL A 334 8.37 -1.08 21.88
C VAL A 334 8.26 -0.55 23.30
N THR A 335 7.38 0.42 23.51
CA THR A 335 6.92 0.86 24.83
C THR A 335 5.40 0.79 24.84
N THR A 336 4.83 -0.13 25.61
CA THR A 336 3.39 -0.42 25.58
C THR A 336 2.82 -0.74 26.96
N ASN A 337 1.50 -0.81 27.04
CA ASN A 337 0.74 -1.38 28.15
C ASN A 337 0.05 -2.70 27.75
N ASP A 338 0.56 -3.39 26.74
CA ASP A 338 0.04 -4.69 26.30
C ASP A 338 0.55 -5.85 27.16
N GLN A 339 -0.28 -6.88 27.26
CA GLN A 339 0.04 -8.09 27.99
C GLN A 339 1.16 -8.91 27.32
N PHE A 340 1.06 -9.21 26.01
CA PHE A 340 2.01 -10.08 25.31
C PHE A 340 2.93 -9.26 24.42
N VAL A 341 4.24 -9.22 24.74
CA VAL A 341 5.17 -8.29 24.07
C VAL A 341 6.47 -9.00 23.66
N GLY A 342 6.86 -8.76 22.40
CA GLY A 342 8.04 -9.33 21.74
C GLY A 342 8.02 -9.04 20.25
N LEU A 343 8.93 -9.67 19.49
CA LEU A 343 8.71 -9.83 18.05
C LEU A 343 7.36 -10.55 17.82
N PHE A 344 7.12 -11.61 18.59
CA PHE A 344 5.84 -12.30 18.72
C PHE A 344 5.19 -12.01 20.06
N GLY A 345 3.88 -11.81 20.08
CA GLY A 345 3.10 -11.70 21.31
C GLY A 345 2.85 -13.11 21.88
N TYR A 346 2.10 -13.91 21.13
CA TYR A 346 1.68 -15.25 21.49
C TYR A 346 2.07 -16.25 20.39
N LEU A 347 2.98 -17.17 20.72
CA LEU A 347 3.29 -18.36 19.92
C LEU A 347 2.43 -19.57 20.34
N ASN A 348 1.59 -20.05 19.43
CA ASN A 348 0.73 -21.22 19.65
C ASN A 348 1.55 -22.51 19.78
N ARG A 349 0.94 -23.60 20.27
CA ARG A 349 1.59 -24.94 20.36
C ARG A 349 2.10 -25.45 19.01
N ALA A 350 1.39 -25.15 17.93
CA ALA A 350 1.83 -25.52 16.58
C ALA A 350 2.90 -24.57 16.01
N GLY A 351 3.06 -23.38 16.59
CA GLY A 351 3.94 -22.34 16.08
C GLY A 351 5.42 -22.65 16.32
N THR A 352 6.24 -22.26 15.35
CA THR A 352 7.70 -22.37 15.43
C THR A 352 8.33 -21.02 15.07
N VAL A 353 9.29 -20.56 15.89
CA VAL A 353 10.14 -19.42 15.58
C VAL A 353 11.58 -19.90 15.64
N LYS A 354 12.33 -19.75 14.54
CA LYS A 354 13.71 -20.22 14.48
C LYS A 354 14.65 -19.31 13.71
N ASN A 355 15.96 -19.41 14.00
CA ASN A 355 17.04 -18.73 13.29
C ASN A 355 16.91 -17.19 13.29
N VAL A 356 16.46 -16.61 14.41
CA VAL A 356 16.21 -15.16 14.53
C VAL A 356 17.33 -14.48 15.33
N VAL A 357 17.97 -13.48 14.73
CA VAL A 357 18.96 -12.64 15.41
C VAL A 357 18.34 -11.28 15.71
N MET A 358 17.95 -11.04 16.96
CA MET A 358 17.44 -9.75 17.44
C MET A 358 18.60 -8.91 17.99
N GLU A 359 18.93 -7.80 17.34
CA GLU A 359 20.08 -6.96 17.70
C GLU A 359 19.66 -5.56 18.18
N GLY A 360 20.10 -5.21 19.40
CA GLY A 360 19.93 -3.87 19.96
C GLY A 360 18.49 -3.49 20.31
N ILE A 361 17.61 -4.47 20.54
CA ILE A 361 16.17 -4.22 20.76
C ILE A 361 15.91 -3.47 22.07
N GLN A 362 14.80 -2.75 22.14
CA GLN A 362 14.34 -2.05 23.34
C GLN A 362 12.87 -2.37 23.57
N ILE A 363 12.56 -3.26 24.52
CA ILE A 363 11.18 -3.64 24.83
C ILE A 363 10.84 -3.20 26.25
N THR A 364 9.70 -2.53 26.42
CA THR A 364 9.13 -2.14 27.70
C THR A 364 7.63 -2.38 27.69
N SER A 365 7.14 -3.24 28.60
CA SER A 365 5.71 -3.35 28.92
C SER A 365 5.43 -2.93 30.36
N ASN A 366 4.47 -2.02 30.53
CA ASN A 366 4.01 -1.57 31.85
C ASN A 366 2.73 -2.29 32.31
N HIS A 367 2.28 -3.30 31.57
CA HIS A 367 1.05 -4.02 31.90
C HIS A 367 1.24 -4.83 33.17
N GLY A 368 0.28 -4.73 34.12
CA GLY A 368 0.33 -5.42 35.42
C GLY A 368 0.31 -6.95 35.34
N SER A 369 0.08 -7.52 34.17
CA SER A 369 0.19 -8.96 33.88
C SER A 369 1.05 -9.24 32.65
N SER A 370 2.04 -8.40 32.37
CA SER A 370 2.89 -8.51 31.17
C SER A 370 3.70 -9.80 31.10
N GLN A 371 3.80 -10.33 29.88
CA GLN A 371 4.75 -11.33 29.44
C GLN A 371 5.62 -10.72 28.34
N ALA A 372 6.84 -10.35 28.72
CA ALA A 372 7.79 -9.65 27.86
C ALA A 372 8.98 -10.56 27.54
N GLY A 373 9.19 -10.81 26.25
CA GLY A 373 10.35 -11.53 25.74
C GLY A 373 10.89 -10.88 24.48
N GLY A 374 12.20 -10.94 24.25
CA GLY A 374 12.80 -10.36 23.04
C GLY A 374 12.26 -11.00 21.75
N VAL A 375 12.08 -12.32 21.76
CA VAL A 375 11.53 -13.08 20.63
C VAL A 375 10.04 -13.28 20.82
N VAL A 376 9.60 -13.82 21.96
CA VAL A 376 8.19 -14.16 22.20
C VAL A 376 7.75 -13.72 23.60
N GLY A 377 6.61 -13.03 23.72
CA GLY A 377 6.01 -12.73 25.02
C GLY A 377 5.56 -14.01 25.75
N PHE A 378 4.58 -14.70 25.19
CA PHE A 378 4.03 -15.95 25.70
C PHE A 378 4.12 -17.06 24.64
N SER A 379 4.61 -18.23 25.02
CA SER A 379 4.80 -19.36 24.12
C SER A 379 4.19 -20.65 24.66
N ARG A 380 3.66 -21.46 23.76
CA ARG A 380 3.41 -22.91 23.94
C ARG A 380 4.11 -23.76 22.88
N GLY A 381 4.81 -23.11 21.95
CA GLY A 381 5.41 -23.69 20.76
C GLY A 381 6.93 -23.83 20.87
N THR A 382 7.57 -23.88 19.70
CA THR A 382 9.01 -24.11 19.56
C THR A 382 9.76 -22.81 19.27
N ILE A 383 10.76 -22.50 20.08
CA ILE A 383 11.71 -21.41 19.86
C ILE A 383 13.10 -22.03 19.72
N GLU A 384 13.74 -21.88 18.55
CA GLU A 384 15.00 -22.55 18.23
C GLU A 384 16.03 -21.60 17.62
N ASN A 385 17.29 -21.66 18.07
CA ASN A 385 18.38 -20.89 17.45
C ASN A 385 18.08 -19.38 17.34
N CYS A 386 17.58 -18.78 18.43
CA CYS A 386 17.30 -17.35 18.48
C CYS A 386 18.25 -16.66 19.45
N SER A 387 18.76 -15.48 19.06
CA SER A 387 19.65 -14.67 19.90
C SER A 387 19.10 -13.27 20.10
N VAL A 388 19.21 -12.73 21.31
CA VAL A 388 18.71 -11.39 21.65
C VAL A 388 19.78 -10.53 22.31
N SER A 389 20.00 -9.31 21.83
CA SER A 389 20.76 -8.25 22.51
C SER A 389 19.93 -6.97 22.68
N GLY A 390 20.32 -6.10 23.60
CA GLY A 390 19.58 -4.86 23.91
C GLY A 390 18.98 -4.85 25.32
N SER A 391 17.71 -4.46 25.46
CA SER A 391 17.00 -4.46 26.74
C SER A 391 15.57 -4.99 26.64
N VAL A 392 15.15 -5.70 27.69
CA VAL A 392 13.77 -6.19 27.86
C VAL A 392 13.31 -5.86 29.27
N SER A 393 12.27 -5.03 29.37
CA SER A 393 11.64 -4.61 30.62
C SER A 393 10.17 -4.98 30.64
N GLY A 394 9.69 -5.50 31.77
CA GLY A 394 8.30 -5.87 31.97
C GLY A 394 7.92 -5.88 33.44
N THR A 395 6.69 -6.31 33.75
CA THR A 395 6.20 -6.41 35.13
C THR A 395 6.26 -7.85 35.63
N VAL A 396 5.55 -8.79 35.00
CA VAL A 396 5.33 -10.12 35.60
C VAL A 396 6.32 -11.17 35.09
N TYR A 397 6.19 -11.63 33.85
CA TYR A 397 7.11 -12.64 33.29
C TYR A 397 8.04 -11.97 32.28
N VAL A 398 9.32 -11.85 32.63
CA VAL A 398 10.29 -11.13 31.80
C VAL A 398 11.49 -12.01 31.52
N GLY A 399 11.72 -12.31 30.25
CA GLY A 399 12.88 -13.06 29.78
C GLY A 399 13.59 -12.37 28.63
N GLY A 400 14.90 -12.58 28.51
CA GLY A 400 15.64 -12.04 27.37
C GLY A 400 15.16 -12.63 26.03
N VAL A 401 14.82 -13.92 25.99
CA VAL A 401 14.29 -14.61 24.79
C VAL A 401 12.77 -14.72 24.86
N VAL A 402 12.24 -15.25 25.96
CA VAL A 402 10.80 -15.51 26.13
C VAL A 402 10.28 -15.06 27.49
N GLY A 403 9.15 -14.38 27.54
CA GLY A 403 8.53 -14.00 28.81
C GLY A 403 8.09 -15.23 29.60
N ALA A 404 7.16 -16.01 29.03
CA ALA A 404 6.69 -17.28 29.60
C ALA A 404 6.57 -18.39 28.55
N GLN A 405 7.08 -19.58 28.89
CA GLN A 405 6.99 -20.79 28.05
C GLN A 405 6.20 -21.89 28.78
N TRP A 406 5.01 -22.21 28.28
CA TRP A 406 4.07 -23.18 28.87
C TRP A 406 3.88 -24.38 27.93
N GLY A 407 4.69 -25.42 28.12
CA GLY A 407 4.88 -26.49 27.13
C GLY A 407 5.88 -26.09 26.04
N GLY A 408 5.99 -26.90 24.98
CA GLY A 408 6.90 -26.64 23.87
C GLY A 408 8.39 -26.72 24.27
N SER A 409 9.25 -26.06 23.51
CA SER A 409 10.71 -26.09 23.72
C SER A 409 11.39 -24.77 23.44
N ILE A 410 12.44 -24.48 24.21
CA ILE A 410 13.43 -23.43 23.93
C ILE A 410 14.76 -24.14 23.72
N THR A 411 15.30 -24.07 22.52
CA THR A 411 16.50 -24.85 22.16
C THR A 411 17.52 -23.97 21.47
N GLY A 412 18.78 -24.03 21.89
CA GLY A 412 19.86 -23.32 21.21
C GLY A 412 19.72 -21.80 21.24
N CYS A 413 19.03 -21.24 22.22
CA CYS A 413 18.74 -19.81 22.29
C CYS A 413 19.71 -19.07 23.22
N SER A 414 19.96 -17.79 22.93
CA SER A 414 20.85 -16.96 23.75
C SER A 414 20.32 -15.56 24.00
N SER A 415 20.72 -14.96 25.12
CA SER A 415 20.46 -13.55 25.37
C SER A 415 21.64 -12.85 26.03
N SER A 416 22.07 -11.74 25.42
CA SER A 416 22.96 -10.74 26.02
C SER A 416 22.20 -9.49 26.47
N ALA A 417 20.86 -9.50 26.37
CA ALA A 417 20.03 -8.37 26.73
C ALA A 417 20.06 -8.10 28.24
N THR A 418 19.97 -6.82 28.62
CA THR A 418 19.70 -6.46 30.02
C THR A 418 18.21 -6.69 30.28
N VAL A 419 17.89 -7.53 31.26
CA VAL A 419 16.51 -7.92 31.58
C VAL A 419 16.09 -7.32 32.90
N LYS A 420 14.88 -6.74 32.94
CA LYS A 420 14.34 -6.03 34.09
C LYS A 420 12.87 -6.36 34.34
N GLY A 421 12.51 -6.76 35.55
CA GLY A 421 11.09 -7.00 35.89
C GLY A 421 10.79 -7.07 37.38
N THR A 422 9.57 -7.47 37.76
CA THR A 422 9.10 -7.36 39.17
C THR A 422 8.64 -8.66 39.83
N VAL A 423 8.31 -9.73 39.08
CA VAL A 423 7.84 -11.01 39.63
C VAL A 423 8.76 -12.16 39.22
N ASP A 424 8.70 -12.66 37.98
CA ASP A 424 9.57 -13.74 37.48
C ASP A 424 10.48 -13.19 36.38
N VAL A 425 11.78 -13.05 36.71
CA VAL A 425 12.75 -12.41 35.82
C VAL A 425 13.93 -13.35 35.57
N GLY A 426 14.21 -13.62 34.29
CA GLY A 426 15.34 -14.48 33.90
C GLY A 426 16.06 -13.99 32.65
N GLY A 427 17.36 -14.30 32.54
CA GLY A 427 18.15 -13.88 31.38
C GLY A 427 17.70 -14.52 30.06
N VAL A 428 17.20 -15.76 30.09
CA VAL A 428 16.62 -16.45 28.91
C VAL A 428 15.10 -16.42 28.98
N ALA A 429 14.54 -16.92 30.09
CA ALA A 429 13.10 -17.06 30.26
C ALA A 429 12.66 -16.45 31.60
N GLY A 430 11.58 -15.67 31.62
CA GLY A 430 10.97 -15.25 32.88
C GLY A 430 10.40 -16.46 33.61
N GLN A 431 9.54 -17.20 32.91
CA GLN A 431 8.88 -18.39 33.44
C GLN A 431 8.94 -19.58 32.47
N THR A 432 9.12 -20.78 33.02
CA THR A 432 8.93 -22.05 32.29
C THR A 432 7.98 -22.97 33.07
N ASN A 433 6.99 -23.56 32.40
CA ASN A 433 5.96 -24.38 33.06
C ASN A 433 5.38 -25.45 32.11
N SER A 434 4.47 -26.29 32.63
CA SER A 434 3.65 -27.25 31.87
C SER A 434 4.47 -28.25 31.03
N ASN A 435 5.51 -28.84 31.63
CA ASN A 435 6.42 -29.78 30.97
C ASN A 435 7.11 -29.20 29.74
N ALA A 436 7.38 -27.90 29.71
CA ALA A 436 8.26 -27.31 28.72
C ALA A 436 9.69 -27.88 28.84
N THR A 437 10.51 -27.59 27.83
CA THR A 437 11.95 -27.90 27.86
C THR A 437 12.78 -26.66 27.54
N MET A 438 13.92 -26.53 28.21
CA MET A 438 14.95 -25.55 27.87
C MET A 438 16.29 -26.27 27.74
N THR A 439 16.85 -26.31 26.54
CA THR A 439 18.05 -27.10 26.24
C THR A 439 19.09 -26.26 25.49
N ALA A 440 20.37 -26.37 25.87
CA ALA A 440 21.45 -25.69 25.17
C ALA A 440 21.24 -24.16 25.08
N CYS A 441 20.80 -23.52 26.17
CA CYS A 441 20.50 -22.09 26.18
C CYS A 441 21.43 -21.33 27.11
N TYR A 442 21.67 -20.05 26.83
CA TYR A 442 22.51 -19.25 27.72
C TYR A 442 22.17 -17.76 27.80
N ALA A 443 22.50 -17.16 28.94
CA ALA A 443 22.35 -15.72 29.16
C ALA A 443 23.65 -15.07 29.65
N THR A 444 24.01 -13.94 29.08
CA THR A 444 25.20 -13.16 29.48
C THR A 444 24.86 -11.74 29.96
N GLY A 445 23.68 -11.23 29.63
CA GLY A 445 23.21 -9.92 30.06
C GLY A 445 22.78 -9.90 31.53
N ASN A 446 22.81 -8.70 32.13
CA ASN A 446 22.44 -8.53 33.54
C ASN A 446 20.92 -8.68 33.74
N VAL A 447 20.54 -9.24 34.88
CA VAL A 447 19.15 -9.44 35.28
C VAL A 447 18.88 -8.64 36.54
N THR A 448 17.93 -7.70 36.47
CA THR A 448 17.52 -6.87 37.59
C THR A 448 16.07 -7.13 37.96
N LEU A 449 15.86 -7.49 39.22
CA LEU A 449 14.55 -7.57 39.83
C LEU A 449 14.24 -6.26 40.57
N GLU A 450 13.20 -5.55 40.16
CA GLU A 450 12.62 -4.43 40.89
C GLU A 450 11.47 -4.92 41.75
N ILE A 451 11.72 -5.06 43.04
CA ILE A 451 10.75 -5.61 43.97
C ILE A 451 9.53 -4.70 44.06
N ALA A 452 8.36 -5.26 43.74
CA ALA A 452 7.05 -4.63 43.92
C ALA A 452 6.20 -5.45 44.92
N PRO A 453 5.33 -4.81 45.73
CA PRO A 453 4.57 -5.49 46.78
C PRO A 453 3.33 -6.22 46.24
N ILE A 454 3.51 -7.13 45.27
CA ILE A 454 2.40 -7.71 44.50
C ILE A 454 2.27 -9.24 44.60
N ASN A 455 3.34 -10.04 44.71
CA ASN A 455 3.31 -11.52 44.81
C ASN A 455 4.71 -12.08 45.18
N ASN A 456 4.85 -13.40 45.39
CA ASN A 456 6.16 -14.09 45.45
C ASN A 456 7.02 -13.71 44.24
N ILE A 457 8.31 -13.48 44.47
CA ILE A 457 9.20 -12.84 43.50
C ILE A 457 10.43 -13.71 43.27
N ASP A 458 10.68 -14.06 42.01
CA ASP A 458 11.69 -15.00 41.56
C ASP A 458 12.64 -14.35 40.54
N VAL A 459 13.94 -14.41 40.81
CA VAL A 459 14.95 -13.96 39.85
C VAL A 459 16.10 -14.94 39.73
N GLY A 460 16.44 -15.28 38.48
CA GLY A 460 17.57 -16.14 38.16
C GLY A 460 18.36 -15.62 36.97
N GLY A 461 19.63 -16.02 36.88
CA GLY A 461 20.49 -15.62 35.76
C GLY A 461 19.99 -16.15 34.41
N ALA A 462 19.37 -17.33 34.37
CA ALA A 462 18.79 -17.91 33.16
C ALA A 462 17.26 -17.95 33.21
N VAL A 463 16.68 -18.40 34.33
CA VAL A 463 15.23 -18.57 34.49
C VAL A 463 14.78 -17.91 35.79
N GLY A 464 13.70 -17.12 35.77
CA GLY A 464 13.09 -16.63 36.99
C GLY A 464 12.47 -17.79 37.77
N PHE A 465 11.34 -18.30 37.24
CA PHE A 465 10.59 -19.40 37.83
C PHE A 465 10.55 -20.62 36.90
N ASN A 466 11.00 -21.78 37.41
CA ASN A 466 10.80 -23.08 36.77
C ASN A 466 9.75 -23.90 37.53
N GLY A 467 8.55 -23.99 36.97
CA GLY A 467 7.38 -24.65 37.57
C GLY A 467 7.24 -26.13 37.26
N GLY A 468 8.20 -26.75 36.58
CA GLY A 468 8.14 -28.17 36.21
C GLY A 468 8.65 -28.47 34.81
N SER A 469 9.58 -27.65 34.31
CA SER A 469 10.18 -27.80 32.98
C SER A 469 11.57 -28.42 33.11
N ARG A 470 11.93 -29.32 32.19
CA ARG A 470 13.28 -29.89 32.16
C ARG A 470 14.25 -28.87 31.59
N ILE A 471 15.27 -28.52 32.36
CA ILE A 471 16.35 -27.64 31.93
C ILE A 471 17.62 -28.46 31.78
N LEU A 472 18.28 -28.37 30.63
CA LEU A 472 19.41 -29.22 30.27
C LEU A 472 20.52 -28.40 29.63
N ALA A 473 21.76 -28.55 30.13
CA ALA A 473 22.96 -28.01 29.51
C ALA A 473 22.83 -26.51 29.19
N CYS A 474 22.58 -25.69 30.20
CA CYS A 474 22.38 -24.25 30.05
C CYS A 474 23.33 -23.47 30.96
N TYR A 475 23.64 -22.21 30.65
CA TYR A 475 24.45 -21.40 31.55
C TYR A 475 24.05 -19.92 31.63
N ALA A 476 24.41 -19.26 32.73
CA ALA A 476 24.22 -17.83 32.95
C ALA A 476 25.49 -17.14 33.47
N THR A 477 25.86 -16.01 32.90
CA THR A 477 27.03 -15.22 33.36
C THR A 477 26.71 -13.79 33.75
N GLY A 478 25.50 -13.32 33.48
CA GLY A 478 25.07 -11.98 33.88
C GLY A 478 25.03 -11.80 35.39
N ASN A 479 25.12 -10.55 35.85
CA ASN A 479 24.89 -10.24 37.25
C ASN A 479 23.39 -10.31 37.54
N VAL A 480 23.04 -10.94 38.65
CA VAL A 480 21.67 -10.93 39.18
C VAL A 480 21.59 -9.94 40.33
N THR A 481 20.75 -8.91 40.19
CA THR A 481 20.57 -7.86 41.19
C THR A 481 19.10 -7.71 41.55
N SER A 482 18.83 -7.28 42.78
CA SER A 482 17.49 -6.93 43.24
C SER A 482 17.51 -5.56 43.90
N THR A 483 16.50 -4.74 43.64
CA THR A 483 16.33 -3.42 44.24
C THR A 483 14.95 -3.32 44.90
N GLY A 484 14.84 -2.52 45.96
CA GLY A 484 13.62 -2.38 46.75
C GLY A 484 13.51 -3.37 47.91
N SER A 485 12.33 -3.42 48.52
CA SER A 485 12.03 -4.24 49.71
C SER A 485 10.67 -4.91 49.53
N SER A 486 10.55 -6.19 49.90
CA SER A 486 9.30 -6.94 49.83
C SER A 486 8.83 -7.36 51.22
N THR A 487 7.51 -7.50 51.37
CA THR A 487 6.88 -8.19 52.50
C THR A 487 6.60 -9.67 52.21
N VAL A 488 6.82 -10.11 50.96
CA VAL A 488 6.67 -11.50 50.53
C VAL A 488 8.03 -12.16 50.33
N ASN A 489 8.03 -13.46 50.01
CA ASN A 489 9.26 -14.18 49.72
C ASN A 489 9.90 -13.69 48.40
N VAL A 490 11.21 -13.46 48.47
CA VAL A 490 12.06 -13.13 47.31
C VAL A 490 13.11 -14.22 47.16
N TYR A 491 13.07 -14.96 46.06
CA TYR A 491 14.00 -16.04 45.77
C TYR A 491 14.95 -15.61 44.66
N ILE A 492 16.25 -15.59 44.98
CA ILE A 492 17.30 -15.06 44.12
C ILE A 492 18.34 -16.16 43.92
N GLY A 493 18.50 -16.64 42.70
CA GLY A 493 19.54 -17.59 42.34
C GLY A 493 20.47 -17.09 41.24
N GLY A 494 21.67 -17.64 41.19
CA GLY A 494 22.62 -17.38 40.11
C GLY A 494 22.17 -17.94 38.76
N PHE A 495 21.31 -18.97 38.77
CA PHE A 495 20.77 -19.62 37.58
C PHE A 495 19.23 -19.60 37.54
N CYS A 496 18.57 -20.14 38.58
CA CYS A 496 17.12 -20.13 38.76
C CYS A 496 16.71 -19.39 40.04
N GLY A 497 15.66 -18.56 40.02
CA GLY A 497 15.05 -18.04 41.24
C GLY A 497 14.36 -19.15 42.01
N TYR A 498 13.39 -19.78 41.37
CA TYR A 498 12.67 -20.95 41.87
C TYR A 498 12.78 -22.13 40.90
N ASN A 499 12.79 -23.33 41.45
CA ASN A 499 12.78 -24.56 40.68
C ASN A 499 11.90 -25.63 41.36
N SER A 500 11.19 -26.48 40.59
CA SER A 500 10.41 -27.59 41.16
C SER A 500 10.75 -28.96 40.56
N THR A 501 11.77 -29.05 39.71
CA THR A 501 12.12 -30.28 38.98
C THR A 501 13.62 -30.37 38.69
N THR A 502 14.05 -31.39 37.97
CA THR A 502 15.46 -31.64 37.64
C THR A 502 16.02 -30.60 36.65
N VAL A 503 17.21 -30.09 36.95
CA VAL A 503 17.98 -29.12 36.14
C VAL A 503 19.38 -29.67 35.94
N THR A 504 19.69 -30.18 34.76
CA THR A 504 20.89 -31.01 34.53
C THR A 504 22.00 -30.26 33.81
N ALA A 505 23.24 -30.42 34.27
CA ALA A 505 24.45 -29.84 33.68
C ALA A 505 24.31 -28.33 33.45
N CYS A 506 23.80 -27.59 34.44
CA CYS A 506 23.58 -26.16 34.33
C CYS A 506 24.57 -25.35 35.15
N TYR A 507 24.93 -24.16 34.68
CA TYR A 507 26.05 -23.40 35.26
C TYR A 507 25.73 -21.92 35.47
N TRP A 508 26.26 -21.33 36.54
CA TRP A 508 26.27 -19.86 36.70
C TRP A 508 27.65 -19.35 37.09
N LYS A 509 27.93 -18.07 36.85
CA LYS A 509 29.23 -17.47 37.19
C LYS A 509 29.13 -16.40 38.29
N ASN A 510 28.32 -15.37 38.07
CA ASN A 510 28.49 -14.10 38.79
C ASN A 510 27.54 -13.89 39.99
N ASN A 511 28.03 -13.15 40.98
CA ASN A 511 27.31 -12.40 42.04
C ASN A 511 26.26 -13.13 42.90
N LYS A 512 26.19 -14.46 42.84
CA LYS A 512 25.35 -15.28 43.73
C LYS A 512 26.14 -16.45 44.32
N GLU A 513 25.83 -16.74 45.59
CA GLU A 513 26.38 -17.88 46.32
C GLU A 513 25.68 -19.18 45.93
N GLN A 514 24.38 -19.13 45.63
CA GLN A 514 23.57 -20.29 45.26
C GLN A 514 23.01 -20.14 43.85
N GLY A 515 22.93 -21.26 43.12
CA GLY A 515 22.38 -21.29 41.75
C GLY A 515 20.86 -21.29 41.71
N ILE A 516 20.23 -21.96 42.67
CA ILE A 516 18.78 -22.03 42.84
C ILE A 516 18.43 -21.29 44.13
N GLY A 517 17.58 -20.26 44.03
CA GLY A 517 17.14 -19.46 45.16
C GLY A 517 16.22 -20.22 46.12
N TYR A 518 15.30 -21.04 45.59
CA TYR A 518 14.37 -21.84 46.39
C TYR A 518 13.91 -23.14 45.71
N ASN A 519 13.49 -24.10 46.56
CA ASN A 519 12.96 -25.43 46.23
C ASN A 519 13.92 -26.30 45.39
N LYS A 520 14.84 -26.94 46.10
CA LYS A 520 15.93 -27.77 45.55
C LYS A 520 15.50 -29.22 45.29
N VAL A 521 14.37 -29.41 44.59
CA VAL A 521 13.85 -30.76 44.28
C VAL A 521 14.70 -31.41 43.21
N GLY A 522 15.29 -32.57 43.53
CA GLY A 522 16.10 -33.36 42.58
C GLY A 522 17.49 -32.78 42.31
N THR A 523 18.08 -31.99 43.21
CA THR A 523 19.27 -31.17 42.94
C THR A 523 20.55 -31.63 43.63
N ASP A 524 20.77 -32.93 43.84
CA ASP A 524 21.95 -33.35 44.63
C ASP A 524 23.30 -32.98 43.98
N THR A 525 23.37 -32.62 42.68
CA THR A 525 24.64 -32.15 42.05
C THR A 525 24.54 -31.36 40.72
N GLU A 526 23.41 -30.74 40.35
CA GLU A 526 23.18 -30.48 38.91
C GLU A 526 23.22 -29.02 38.41
N VAL A 527 23.19 -28.03 39.33
CA VAL A 527 23.51 -26.63 38.98
C VAL A 527 24.80 -26.25 39.69
N THR A 528 25.79 -25.76 38.96
CA THR A 528 27.14 -25.53 39.52
C THR A 528 27.68 -24.14 39.22
N LYS A 529 28.31 -23.51 40.22
CA LYS A 529 29.04 -22.25 40.02
C LYS A 529 30.34 -22.50 39.26
N VAL A 530 30.62 -21.72 38.23
CA VAL A 530 31.93 -21.66 37.57
C VAL A 530 32.75 -20.58 38.28
N ASP A 531 33.55 -20.98 39.26
CA ASP A 531 34.41 -20.11 40.05
C ASP A 531 35.84 -19.99 39.51
N GLY A 532 36.22 -20.88 38.59
CA GLY A 532 37.57 -20.93 38.03
C GLY A 532 38.57 -21.69 38.90
N THR A 533 38.18 -22.22 40.05
CA THR A 533 39.00 -23.09 40.89
C THR A 533 38.64 -24.55 40.65
N ASP A 534 37.59 -25.04 41.31
CA ASP A 534 37.18 -26.44 41.23
C ASP A 534 36.38 -26.71 39.95
N VAL A 535 35.65 -25.70 39.49
CA VAL A 535 34.78 -25.79 38.31
C VAL A 535 35.20 -24.72 37.30
N THR A 536 35.78 -25.19 36.18
CA THR A 536 36.21 -24.36 35.05
C THR A 536 35.20 -24.44 33.91
N TRP A 537 35.24 -23.49 32.97
CA TRP A 537 34.42 -23.54 31.77
C TRP A 537 34.68 -24.78 30.93
N GLN A 538 35.92 -25.30 30.90
CA GLN A 538 36.21 -26.53 30.19
C GLN A 538 35.44 -27.72 30.79
N LYS A 539 35.50 -27.90 32.12
CA LYS A 539 34.73 -28.96 32.80
C LYS A 539 33.23 -28.80 32.59
N ALA A 540 32.74 -27.56 32.63
CA ALA A 540 31.33 -27.27 32.37
C ALA A 540 30.93 -27.65 30.93
N VAL A 541 31.73 -27.29 29.93
CA VAL A 541 31.51 -27.63 28.53
C VAL A 541 31.50 -29.15 28.31
N ASP A 542 32.43 -29.88 28.92
CA ASP A 542 32.51 -31.34 28.80
C ASP A 542 31.24 -32.01 29.38
N ALA A 543 30.79 -31.56 30.54
CA ALA A 543 29.57 -32.05 31.18
C ALA A 543 28.30 -31.67 30.41
N MET A 544 28.19 -30.42 29.94
CA MET A 544 27.08 -29.97 29.09
C MET A 544 27.01 -30.81 27.80
N ASN A 545 28.14 -31.00 27.11
CA ASN A 545 28.19 -31.78 25.88
C ASN A 545 27.86 -33.26 26.10
N THR A 546 28.32 -33.86 27.22
CA THR A 546 27.94 -35.22 27.59
C THR A 546 26.43 -35.33 27.80
N ALA A 547 25.84 -34.36 28.52
CA ALA A 547 24.40 -34.33 28.77
C ALA A 547 23.58 -34.12 27.48
N LEU A 548 24.06 -33.26 26.58
CA LEU A 548 23.45 -33.03 25.26
C LEU A 548 23.53 -34.27 24.37
N GLN A 549 24.68 -34.94 24.34
CA GLN A 549 24.87 -36.19 23.59
C GLN A 549 23.94 -37.30 24.11
N ASN A 550 23.84 -37.47 25.42
CA ASN A 550 22.93 -38.44 26.05
C ASN A 550 21.46 -38.15 25.73
N ALA A 551 21.10 -36.87 25.52
CA ALA A 551 19.78 -36.45 25.11
C ALA A 551 19.54 -36.49 23.59
N GLY A 552 20.52 -36.90 22.79
CA GLY A 552 20.43 -36.93 21.32
C GLY A 552 20.33 -35.54 20.69
N SER A 553 20.89 -34.51 21.35
CA SER A 553 20.85 -33.14 20.84
C SER A 553 21.82 -32.94 19.68
N GLU A 554 21.41 -32.17 18.68
CA GLU A 554 22.26 -31.66 17.60
C GLU A 554 23.12 -30.45 18.04
N TRP A 555 22.97 -30.00 19.29
CA TRP A 555 23.69 -28.84 19.80
C TRP A 555 24.94 -29.24 20.59
N ARG A 556 25.99 -28.45 20.44
CA ARG A 556 27.25 -28.63 21.17
C ARG A 556 27.85 -27.28 21.57
N TYR A 557 28.42 -27.24 22.77
CA TYR A 557 29.27 -26.14 23.22
C TYR A 557 30.72 -26.31 22.78
N GLU A 558 31.32 -25.22 22.33
CA GLU A 558 32.74 -25.07 22.06
C GLU A 558 33.33 -24.01 23.00
N LEU A 559 34.58 -24.21 23.44
CA LEU A 559 35.31 -23.22 24.24
C LEU A 559 36.49 -22.68 23.43
N THR A 560 36.24 -21.70 22.58
CA THR A 560 37.26 -21.04 21.75
C THR A 560 37.73 -19.71 22.34
N GLY A 561 37.17 -19.29 23.48
CA GLY A 561 37.45 -18.01 24.13
C GLY A 561 37.14 -18.04 25.63
N ALA A 562 36.84 -16.87 26.19
CA ALA A 562 36.60 -16.73 27.64
C ALA A 562 35.28 -17.36 28.13
N LEU A 563 34.31 -17.56 27.23
CA LEU A 563 33.02 -18.17 27.50
C LEU A 563 32.71 -19.24 26.44
N PRO A 564 31.92 -20.27 26.79
CA PRO A 564 31.43 -21.22 25.81
C PRO A 564 30.60 -20.53 24.72
N THR A 565 30.65 -21.05 23.50
CA THR A 565 29.75 -20.68 22.41
C THR A 565 29.03 -21.93 21.94
N LEU A 566 27.82 -21.73 21.42
CA LEU A 566 26.98 -22.84 20.99
C LEU A 566 27.01 -22.99 19.47
N ARG A 567 27.10 -24.23 18.99
CA ARG A 567 26.96 -24.58 17.57
C ARG A 567 26.01 -25.75 17.36
N LYS A 568 25.35 -25.76 16.22
CA LYS A 568 24.59 -26.91 15.72
C LYS A 568 25.54 -27.80 14.91
N GLN A 569 25.54 -29.11 15.18
CA GLN A 569 26.44 -30.11 14.59
C GLN A 569 26.00 -30.60 13.22
#